data_AF-A0A958KHF6-F1
#
_entry.id   AF-A0A958KHF6-F1
#
_cell.length_a   1.000
_cell.length_b   1.000
_cell.length_c   1.000
_cell.angle_alpha   90.00
_cell.angle_beta   90.00
_cell.angle_gamma   90.00
#
_symmetry.space_group_name_H-M   'P 1'
#
loop_
_entity.id
_entity.type
_entity.pdbx_description
1 polymer ?
#
loop_
_entity_poly.entity_id
_entity_poly.type
_entity_poly.pdbx_seq_one_letter_code
_entity_poly.pdbx_strand_id
1 'polypeptide(L)'
;MATITKRGKKWLAQVRRKGYPHQSAVFSTKTEAQAWASSVEGDMARNRWVDTSEAEQTTLADAMQRYLAEVKKKKKGHKQEIYRVATINKHRLAR
;
A
#
# COMPACT_ATOMS: atom_id res chain seq x y z
N MET A 1 20.84 -6.16 -1.23
CA MET A 1 21.12 -7.28 -0.32
C MET A 1 20.49 -6.94 1.02
N ALA A 2 19.56 -7.77 1.45
CA ALA A 2 18.86 -7.56 2.70
C ALA A 2 19.76 -7.86 3.90
N THR A 3 19.61 -7.08 4.97
CA THR A 3 20.28 -7.28 6.26
C THR A 3 19.28 -7.84 7.25
N ILE A 4 19.62 -8.97 7.90
CA ILE A 4 18.80 -9.58 8.93
C ILE A 4 19.53 -9.47 10.27
N THR A 5 18.95 -8.76 11.22
CA THR A 5 19.56 -8.48 12.53
C THR A 5 18.67 -9.03 13.64
N LYS A 6 19.24 -9.78 14.58
CA LYS A 6 18.52 -10.25 15.77
C LYS A 6 18.41 -9.12 16.80
N ARG A 7 17.19 -8.78 17.24
CA ARG A 7 16.92 -7.85 18.35
C ARG A 7 16.18 -8.59 19.47
N GLY A 8 16.94 -9.09 20.44
CA GLY A 8 16.39 -9.88 21.55
C GLY A 8 15.73 -11.17 21.07
N LYS A 9 14.40 -11.28 21.28
CA LYS A 9 13.57 -12.41 20.81
C LYS A 9 13.00 -12.24 19.40
N LYS A 10 13.25 -11.10 18.73
CA LYS A 10 12.71 -10.78 17.40
C LYS A 10 13.83 -10.64 16.37
N TRP A 11 13.46 -10.73 15.10
CA TRP A 11 14.35 -10.60 13.94
C TRP A 11 13.91 -9.41 13.09
N LEU A 12 14.80 -8.43 12.91
CA LEU A 12 14.59 -7.30 12.03
C LEU A 12 15.17 -7.64 10.65
N ALA A 13 14.36 -7.56 9.60
CA ALA A 13 14.82 -7.60 8.21
C ALA A 13 14.79 -6.19 7.61
N GLN A 14 15.87 -5.81 6.93
CA GLN A 14 16.01 -4.51 6.28
C GLN A 14 16.42 -4.70 4.82
N VAL A 15 15.66 -4.14 3.88
CA VAL A 15 15.95 -4.21 2.45
C VAL A 15 16.29 -2.82 1.93
N ARG A 16 17.50 -2.68 1.38
CA ARG A 16 18.02 -1.45 0.79
C ARG A 16 18.38 -1.69 -0.68
N ARG A 17 17.75 -0.94 -1.58
CA ARG A 17 18.05 -0.97 -3.01
C ARG A 17 18.00 0.44 -3.58
N LYS A 18 18.98 0.78 -4.44
CA LYS A 18 19.03 2.08 -5.11
C LYS A 18 17.77 2.28 -5.97
N GLY A 19 17.10 3.43 -5.83
CA GLY A 19 15.87 3.75 -6.55
C GLY A 19 14.58 3.24 -5.92
N TYR A 20 14.66 2.59 -4.75
CA TYR A 20 13.51 2.10 -3.99
C TYR A 20 13.55 2.65 -2.55
N PRO A 21 12.39 2.86 -1.89
CA PRO A 21 12.37 3.26 -0.49
C PRO A 21 12.92 2.15 0.41
N HIS A 22 13.42 2.56 1.57
CA HIS A 22 13.95 1.62 2.57
C HIS A 22 12.81 0.85 3.22
N GLN A 23 12.85 -0.48 3.09
CA GLN A 23 11.84 -1.35 3.69
C GLN A 23 12.40 -2.07 4.92
N SER A 24 11.64 -2.11 6.00
CA SER A 24 12.03 -2.83 7.21
C SER A 24 10.83 -3.45 7.91
N ALA A 25 10.96 -4.71 8.31
CA ALA A 25 9.92 -5.45 9.03
C ALA A 25 10.52 -6.31 10.15
N VAL A 26 9.72 -6.59 11.18
CA VAL A 26 10.14 -7.36 12.37
C VAL A 26 9.35 -8.66 12.43
N PHE A 27 10.06 -9.76 12.65
CA PHE A 27 9.53 -11.12 12.67
C PHE A 27 9.89 -11.86 13.96
N SER A 28 9.18 -12.94 14.21
CA SER A 28 9.40 -13.81 15.37
C SER A 28 10.56 -14.78 15.11
N THR A 29 10.69 -15.24 13.87
CA THR A 29 11.70 -16.23 13.46
C THR A 29 12.65 -15.68 12.38
N LYS A 30 13.87 -16.23 12.34
CA LYS A 30 14.87 -15.88 11.32
C LYS A 30 14.41 -16.27 9.92
N THR A 31 13.75 -17.42 9.83
CA THR A 31 13.24 -18.00 8.57
C THR A 31 12.18 -17.12 7.94
N GLU A 32 11.22 -16.62 8.74
CA GLU A 32 10.24 -15.63 8.26
C GLU A 32 10.91 -14.34 7.78
N ALA A 33 11.85 -13.81 8.57
CA ALA A 33 12.59 -12.60 8.21
C ALA A 33 13.34 -12.75 6.88
N GLN A 34 13.93 -13.93 6.65
CA GLN A 34 14.67 -14.23 5.42
C GLN A 34 13.74 -14.44 4.23
N ALA A 35 12.63 -15.17 4.40
CA ALA A 35 11.64 -15.36 3.36
C ALA A 35 11.02 -14.03 2.90
N TRP A 36 10.64 -13.18 3.85
CA TRP A 36 10.13 -11.83 3.56
C TRP A 36 11.17 -10.99 2.81
N ALA A 37 12.41 -10.96 3.30
CA ALA A 37 13.49 -10.21 2.65
C ALA A 37 13.72 -10.66 1.20
N SER A 38 13.75 -11.97 0.94
CA SER A 38 13.89 -12.53 -0.40
C SER A 38 12.71 -12.20 -1.31
N SER A 39 11.47 -12.21 -0.78
CA SER A 39 10.29 -11.80 -1.54
C SER A 39 10.38 -10.35 -1.98
N VAL A 40 10.67 -9.43 -1.03
CA VAL A 40 10.78 -7.99 -1.30
C VAL A 40 11.91 -7.70 -2.30
N GLU A 41 13.07 -8.33 -2.15
CA GLU A 41 14.16 -8.18 -3.12
C GLU A 41 13.78 -8.73 -4.51
N GLY A 42 13.06 -9.85 -4.57
CA GLY A 42 12.55 -10.45 -5.79
C GLY A 42 11.52 -9.58 -6.49
N ASP A 43 10.64 -8.90 -5.74
CA ASP A 43 9.65 -7.98 -6.29
C ASP A 43 10.29 -6.71 -6.82
N MET A 44 11.27 -6.16 -6.10
CA MET A 44 12.07 -5.02 -6.58
C MET A 44 12.94 -5.40 -7.79
N ALA A 45 13.41 -6.65 -7.88
CA ALA A 45 14.20 -7.12 -9.03
C ALA A 45 13.35 -7.25 -10.29
N ARG A 46 12.10 -7.67 -10.13
CA ARG A 46 11.14 -7.83 -11.23
C ARG A 46 10.39 -6.55 -11.56
N ASN A 47 10.78 -5.41 -10.96
CA ASN A 47 10.12 -4.11 -11.10
C ASN A 47 8.61 -4.19 -10.79
N ARG A 48 8.21 -5.15 -9.95
CA ARG A 48 6.83 -5.41 -9.51
C ARG A 48 6.55 -4.89 -8.12
N TRP A 49 7.57 -4.36 -7.46
CA TRP A 49 7.41 -3.73 -6.16
C TRP A 49 6.63 -2.43 -6.36
N VAL A 50 5.42 -2.40 -5.80
CA VAL A 50 4.55 -1.22 -5.74
C VAL A 50 4.52 -0.77 -4.29
N ASP A 51 4.71 0.53 -4.06
CA ASP A 51 4.53 1.09 -2.74
C ASP A 51 3.02 1.09 -2.41
N THR A 52 2.56 0.06 -1.69
CA THR A 52 1.17 -0.04 -1.26
C THR A 52 0.87 0.85 -0.06
N SER A 53 1.87 1.53 0.53
CA SER A 53 1.63 2.37 1.72
C SER A 53 0.64 3.50 1.44
N GLU A 54 0.64 4.06 0.23
CA GLU A 54 -0.33 5.08 -0.20
C GLU A 54 -1.72 4.45 -0.46
N ALA A 55 -1.77 3.22 -0.96
CA ALA A 55 -3.03 2.49 -1.19
C ALA A 55 -3.67 1.97 0.11
N GLU A 56 -2.86 1.68 1.13
CA GLU A 56 -3.31 1.30 2.47
C GLU A 56 -3.77 2.51 3.31
N GLN A 57 -3.25 3.70 2.99
CA GLN A 57 -3.64 4.96 3.64
C GLN A 57 -4.81 5.66 2.94
N THR A 58 -4.97 5.45 1.64
CA THR A 58 -6.06 6.04 0.87
C THR A 58 -7.26 5.11 0.93
N THR A 59 -8.25 5.48 1.73
CA THR A 59 -9.51 4.73 1.76
C THR A 59 -10.23 4.86 0.41
N LEU A 60 -11.06 3.89 0.07
CA LEU A 60 -11.93 4.00 -1.11
C LEU A 60 -12.78 5.28 -1.05
N ALA A 61 -13.13 5.74 0.16
CA ALA A 61 -13.81 7.01 0.36
C ALA A 61 -12.98 8.23 -0.11
N ASP A 62 -11.69 8.27 0.20
CA ASP A 62 -10.77 9.34 -0.22
C ASP A 62 -10.59 9.37 -1.75
N ALA A 63 -10.45 8.19 -2.37
CA ALA A 63 -10.36 8.06 -3.82
C ALA A 63 -11.64 8.57 -4.51
N MET A 64 -12.81 8.22 -3.96
CA MET A 64 -14.11 8.67 -4.47
C MET A 64 -14.33 10.18 -4.25
N GLN A 65 -13.80 10.75 -3.18
CA GLN A 65 -13.87 12.18 -2.92
C GLN A 65 -13.01 12.99 -3.90
N ARG A 66 -11.79 12.51 -4.21
CA ARG A 66 -10.95 13.10 -5.28
C ARG A 66 -11.63 13.02 -6.65
N TYR A 67 -12.24 11.87 -6.97
CA TYR A 67 -13.02 11.70 -8.20
C TYR A 67 -14.15 12.73 -8.33
N LEU A 68 -14.89 12.98 -7.24
CA LEU A 68 -15.93 14.01 -7.23
C LEU A 68 -15.37 15.43 -7.35
N ALA A 69 -14.14 15.70 -6.91
CA ALA A 69 -13.52 17.02 -7.05
C ALA A 69 -13.04 17.27 -8.49
N GLU A 70 -12.45 16.26 -9.13
CA GLU A 70 -11.74 16.41 -10.40
C GLU A 70 -12.62 16.14 -11.65
N VAL A 71 -13.54 15.17 -11.58
CA VAL A 71 -14.24 14.64 -12.78
C VAL A 71 -15.71 15.07 -12.86
N LYS A 72 -16.34 15.33 -11.71
CA LYS A 72 -17.77 15.63 -11.56
C LYS A 72 -18.29 16.73 -12.50
N LYS A 73 -17.55 17.82 -12.70
CA LYS A 73 -18.04 18.98 -13.47
C LYS A 73 -18.12 18.73 -14.98
N LYS A 74 -17.43 17.72 -15.52
CA LYS A 74 -17.37 17.45 -16.96
C LYS A 74 -18.44 16.47 -17.45
N LYS A 75 -19.22 15.86 -16.55
CA LYS A 75 -20.21 14.84 -16.89
C LYS A 75 -21.63 15.37 -16.85
N LYS A 76 -22.40 15.04 -17.90
CA LYS A 76 -23.81 15.41 -18.06
C LYS A 76 -24.69 14.96 -16.88
N GLY A 77 -24.32 13.84 -16.23
CA GLY A 77 -25.01 13.22 -15.09
C GLY A 77 -24.44 13.53 -13.70
N HIS A 78 -23.71 14.64 -13.52
CA HIS A 78 -22.96 14.91 -12.29
C HIS A 78 -23.76 14.79 -10.99
N LYS A 79 -25.05 15.18 -10.98
CA LYS A 79 -25.91 15.06 -9.80
C LYS A 79 -26.10 13.59 -9.38
N GLN A 80 -26.30 12.70 -10.35
CA GLN A 80 -26.49 11.26 -10.09
C GLN A 80 -25.19 10.60 -9.62
N GLU A 81 -24.03 11.07 -10.09
CA GLU A 81 -22.72 10.60 -9.61
C GLU A 81 -22.45 10.96 -8.16
N ILE A 82 -22.86 12.16 -7.70
CA ILE A 82 -22.76 12.52 -6.26
C ILE A 82 -23.53 11.51 -5.41
N TYR A 83 -24.76 11.18 -5.79
CA TYR A 83 -25.59 10.25 -5.03
C TYR A 83 -25.00 8.84 -5.02
N ARG A 84 -24.49 8.34 -6.16
CA ARG A 84 -23.85 7.03 -6.23
C ARG A 84 -22.59 6.96 -5.36
N VAL A 85 -21.72 7.97 -5.43
CA VAL A 85 -20.53 8.04 -4.58
C VAL A 85 -20.88 8.13 -3.10
N ALA A 86 -21.90 8.92 -2.73
CA ALA A 86 -22.36 8.99 -1.35
C ALA A 86 -22.87 7.63 -0.82
N THR A 87 -23.49 6.82 -1.67
CA THR A 87 -23.92 5.45 -1.31
C THR A 87 -22.71 4.51 -1.20
N ILE A 88 -21.75 4.59 -2.12
CA ILE A 88 -20.52 3.79 -2.10
C ILE A 88 -19.71 4.09 -0.83
N ASN A 89 -19.55 5.37 -0.46
CA ASN A 89 -18.81 5.79 0.74
C ASN A 89 -19.48 5.37 2.06
N LYS A 90 -20.78 5.08 2.06
CA LYS A 90 -21.49 4.53 3.23
C LYS A 90 -21.32 3.02 3.38
N HIS A 91 -20.82 2.34 2.36
CA HIS A 91 -20.64 0.90 2.39
C HIS A 91 -19.43 0.52 3.26
N ARG A 92 -19.48 -0.66 3.90
CA ARG A 92 -18.42 -1.15 4.80
C ARG A 92 -17.06 -1.33 4.11
N LEU A 93 -17.06 -1.45 2.78
CA LEU A 93 -15.86 -1.54 1.94
C LEU A 93 -15.19 -0.19 1.67
N ALA A 94 -15.80 0.92 2.11
CA ALA A 94 -15.24 2.25 1.94
C ALA A 94 -14.27 2.70 3.04
N ARG A 95 -14.12 1.88 4.09
CA ARG A 95 -13.20 2.06 5.23
C ARG A 95 -11.94 1.24 5.05
#